data_AF-A0A1F2TPI3-F1
#
_entry.id   AF-A0A1F2TPI3-F1
#
_cell.length_a   1.000
_cell.length_b   1.000
_cell.length_c   1.000
_cell.angle_alpha   90.00
_cell.angle_beta   90.00
_cell.angle_gamma   90.00
#
_symmetry.space_group_name_H-M   'P 1'
#
loop_
_entity.id
_entity.type
_entity.pdbx_description
1 polymer ?
#
loop_
_entity_poly.entity_id
_entity_poly.type
_entity_poly.pdbx_seq_one_letter_code
_entity_poly.pdbx_strand_id
1 'polypeptide(L)'
;MSIAWAGWHLPAFFYVPSYVALGLWVLPGFFLGILAGTIVLTWLYNSSHGSVLAVVLWHASFNFVSASPNAGGFVAAVTSTLVMVWAVVIVWRYRAATLAAAPKHVTPTGVLAADDAQFA
;
A
#
# COMPACT_ATOMS: atom_id res chain seq x y z
N MET A 1 -0.21 -8.23 -3.92
CA MET A 1 -0.95 -7.03 -4.38
C MET A 1 -0.12 -6.13 -5.28
N SER A 2 1.18 -5.94 -4.99
CA SER A 2 2.06 -4.97 -5.67
C SER A 2 2.14 -5.16 -7.19
N ILE A 3 2.11 -6.40 -7.70
CA ILE A 3 2.14 -6.69 -9.15
C ILE A 3 0.86 -6.21 -9.85
N ALA A 4 -0.31 -6.52 -9.30
CA ALA A 4 -1.59 -6.10 -9.88
C ALA A 4 -1.73 -4.57 -9.89
N TRP A 5 -1.26 -3.91 -8.83
CA TRP A 5 -1.28 -2.45 -8.75
C TRP A 5 -0.27 -1.80 -9.68
N ALA A 6 0.95 -2.34 -9.79
CA ALA A 6 1.94 -1.85 -10.77
C ALA A 6 1.40 -1.97 -12.21
N GLY A 7 0.71 -3.08 -12.52
CA GLY A 7 0.04 -3.28 -13.80
C GLY A 7 -1.04 -2.25 -14.10
N TRP A 8 -1.78 -1.77 -13.09
CA TRP A 8 -2.79 -0.72 -13.26
C TRP A 8 -2.19 0.63 -13.65
N HIS A 9 -0.95 0.91 -13.28
CA HIS A 9 -0.28 2.18 -13.61
C HIS A 9 0.39 2.20 -14.99
N LEU A 10 0.48 1.06 -15.69
CA LEU A 10 1.10 0.97 -17.02
C LEU A 10 0.56 2.01 -18.02
N PRO A 11 -0.77 2.23 -18.14
CA PRO A 11 -1.31 3.24 -19.04
C PRO A 11 -0.76 4.66 -18.78
N ALA A 12 -0.52 5.01 -17.51
CA ALA A 12 -0.06 6.34 -17.13
C ALA A 12 1.32 6.70 -17.72
N PHE A 13 2.16 5.70 -17.97
CA PHE A 13 3.47 5.90 -18.60
C PHE A 13 3.39 6.35 -20.06
N PHE A 14 2.24 6.18 -20.72
CA PHE A 14 2.06 6.54 -22.14
C PHE A 14 1.45 7.93 -22.35
N TYR A 15 0.73 8.49 -21.37
CA TYR A 15 0.02 9.77 -21.54
C TYR A 15 0.39 10.87 -20.53
N VAL A 16 0.96 10.53 -19.38
CA VAL A 16 1.32 11.55 -18.38
C VAL A 16 2.66 12.19 -18.78
N PRO A 17 2.72 13.51 -19.05
CA PRO A 17 3.92 14.15 -19.59
C PRO A 17 5.17 13.96 -18.72
N SER A 18 5.03 13.96 -17.40
CA SER A 18 6.14 13.74 -16.47
C SER A 18 6.71 12.32 -16.53
N TYR A 19 5.86 11.29 -16.73
CA TYR A 19 6.31 9.91 -16.88
C TYR A 19 6.89 9.65 -18.27
N VAL A 20 6.30 10.24 -19.31
CA VAL A 20 6.83 10.16 -20.67
C VAL A 20 8.22 10.80 -20.76
N ALA A 21 8.43 11.95 -20.09
CA ALA A 21 9.72 12.64 -20.07
C ALA A 21 10.83 11.86 -19.34
N LEU A 22 10.48 11.07 -18.33
CA LEU A 22 11.43 10.24 -17.57
C LEU A 22 11.74 8.91 -18.27
N GLY A 23 10.87 8.44 -19.16
CA GLY A 23 11.02 7.21 -19.91
C GLY A 23 11.04 5.94 -19.04
N LEU A 24 11.43 4.82 -19.64
CA LEU A 24 11.41 3.50 -18.99
C LEU A 24 12.44 3.36 -17.84
N TRP A 25 13.39 4.29 -17.72
CA TRP A 25 14.40 4.29 -16.66
C TRP A 25 13.80 4.46 -15.25
N VAL A 26 12.60 5.02 -15.16
CA VAL A 26 11.91 5.19 -13.86
C VAL A 26 11.21 3.92 -13.37
N LEU A 27 11.07 2.89 -14.21
CA LEU A 27 10.32 1.67 -13.88
C LEU A 27 10.82 0.94 -12.62
N PRO A 28 12.13 0.76 -12.37
CA PRO A 28 12.60 0.11 -11.15
C PRO A 28 12.25 0.91 -9.90
N GLY A 29 12.45 2.23 -9.93
CA GLY A 29 12.10 3.13 -8.82
C GLY A 29 10.59 3.18 -8.58
N PHE A 30 9.80 3.16 -9.65
CA PHE A 30 8.35 3.06 -9.59
C PHE A 30 7.88 1.75 -8.95
N PHE A 31 8.44 0.62 -9.37
CA PHE A 31 8.10 -0.68 -8.79
C PHE A 31 8.45 -0.75 -7.29
N LEU A 32 9.62 -0.22 -6.90
CA LEU A 32 10.00 -0.08 -5.50
C LEU A 32 9.02 0.81 -4.73
N GLY A 33 8.54 1.90 -5.34
CA GLY A 33 7.53 2.77 -4.76
C GLY A 33 6.18 2.07 -4.55
N ILE A 34 5.73 1.30 -5.53
CA ILE A 34 4.52 0.48 -5.43
C ILE A 34 4.67 -0.58 -4.34
N LEU A 35 5.82 -1.26 -4.28
CA LEU A 35 6.10 -2.24 -3.24
C LEU A 35 6.05 -1.59 -1.85
N ALA A 36 6.75 -0.48 -1.65
CA ALA A 36 6.73 0.27 -0.39
C ALA A 36 5.32 0.73 -0.02
N GLY A 37 4.56 1.27 -0.97
CA GLY A 37 3.16 1.66 -0.77
C GLY A 37 2.30 0.49 -0.32
N THR A 38 2.45 -0.69 -0.93
CA THR A 38 1.70 -1.88 -0.49
C THR A 38 2.05 -2.33 0.92
N ILE A 39 3.32 -2.23 1.33
CA ILE A 39 3.77 -2.57 2.68
C ILE A 39 3.12 -1.63 3.71
N VAL A 40 3.18 -0.32 3.47
CA VAL A 40 2.62 0.70 4.38
C VAL A 40 1.10 0.56 4.50
N LEU A 41 0.39 0.40 3.37
CA LEU A 41 -1.07 0.21 3.38
C LEU A 41 -1.48 -1.08 4.10
N THR A 42 -0.75 -2.17 3.88
CA THR A 42 -1.01 -3.45 4.55
C THR A 42 -0.78 -3.33 6.05
N TRP A 43 0.30 -2.66 6.46
CA TRP A 43 0.59 -2.41 7.86
C TRP A 43 -0.46 -1.52 8.52
N LEU A 44 -0.91 -0.47 7.84
CA LEU A 44 -1.93 0.44 8.35
C LEU A 44 -3.28 -0.26 8.49
N TYR A 45 -3.67 -1.09 7.52
CA TYR A 45 -4.87 -1.90 7.58
C TYR A 45 -4.87 -2.83 8.80
N ASN A 46 -3.79 -3.58 8.99
CA ASN A 46 -3.70 -4.52 10.09
C ASN A 46 -3.59 -3.81 11.45
N SER A 47 -2.86 -2.69 11.53
CA SER A 47 -2.69 -1.91 12.77
C SER A 47 -3.96 -1.15 13.17
N SER A 48 -4.85 -0.87 12.23
CA SER A 48 -6.17 -0.26 12.46
C SER A 48 -7.30 -1.27 12.62
N HIS A 49 -6.96 -2.53 12.93
CA HIS A 49 -7.91 -3.64 13.15
C HIS A 49 -8.80 -3.93 11.93
N GLY A 50 -8.29 -3.70 10.72
CA GLY A 50 -9.00 -3.92 9.46
C GLY A 50 -9.80 -2.71 8.97
N SER A 51 -9.52 -1.50 9.45
CA SER A 51 -10.21 -0.28 9.01
C SER A 51 -9.80 0.13 7.59
N VAL A 52 -10.71 -0.06 6.62
CA VAL A 52 -10.53 0.42 5.24
C VAL A 52 -10.53 1.95 5.18
N LEU A 53 -11.28 2.62 6.06
CA LEU A 53 -11.36 4.08 6.09
C LEU A 53 -9.98 4.71 6.39
N ALA A 54 -9.25 4.16 7.36
CA ALA A 54 -7.90 4.63 7.68
C ALA A 54 -6.95 4.52 6.47
N VAL A 55 -7.02 3.39 5.75
CA VAL A 55 -6.24 3.13 4.54
C VAL A 55 -6.58 4.12 3.42
N VAL A 56 -7.88 4.35 3.18
CA VAL A 56 -8.34 5.27 2.13
C VAL A 56 -7.94 6.71 2.42
N LEU A 57 -8.10 7.19 3.67
CA LEU A 57 -7.74 8.54 4.06
C LEU A 57 -6.23 8.79 3.92
N TRP A 58 -5.42 7.83 4.34
CA TRP A 58 -3.98 7.92 4.17
C TRP A 58 -3.58 7.91 2.69
N HIS A 59 -4.17 6.99 1.91
CA HIS A 59 -3.89 6.88 0.47
C HIS A 59 -4.28 8.15 -0.29
N ALA A 60 -5.44 8.72 0.01
CA ALA A 60 -5.90 9.98 -0.58
C ALA A 60 -4.97 11.14 -0.23
N SER A 61 -4.50 11.21 1.03
CA SER A 61 -3.56 12.24 1.48
C SER A 61 -2.21 12.14 0.77
N PHE A 62 -1.69 10.92 0.61
CA PHE A 62 -0.46 10.69 -0.16
C PHE A 62 -0.61 11.15 -1.61
N ASN A 63 -1.68 10.72 -2.29
CA ASN A 63 -1.94 11.11 -3.68
C ASN A 63 -2.15 12.62 -3.81
N PHE A 64 -2.81 13.26 -2.86
CA PHE A 64 -3.01 14.70 -2.86
C PHE A 64 -1.68 15.45 -2.82
N VAL A 65 -0.73 15.01 -1.99
CA VAL A 65 0.59 15.64 -1.90
C VAL A 65 1.46 15.31 -3.12
N SER A 66 1.47 14.06 -3.57
CA SER A 66 2.39 13.61 -4.63
C SER A 66 1.91 13.93 -6.05
N ALA A 67 0.60 14.07 -6.28
CA ALA A 67 0.01 14.35 -7.59
C ALA A 67 -0.49 15.80 -7.73
N SER A 68 -0.33 16.64 -6.70
CA SER A 68 -0.69 18.06 -6.80
C SER A 68 0.18 18.77 -7.84
N PRO A 69 -0.43 19.41 -8.86
CA PRO A 69 0.31 20.19 -9.86
C PRO A 69 1.15 21.32 -9.24
N ASN A 70 0.70 21.85 -8.10
CA ASN A 70 1.35 22.96 -7.41
C ASN A 70 2.51 22.53 -6.51
N ALA A 71 2.60 21.24 -6.15
CA ALA A 71 3.69 20.70 -5.34
C ALA A 71 4.97 20.49 -6.17
N GLY A 72 4.82 20.21 -7.46
CA GLY A 72 5.93 19.96 -8.38
C GLY A 72 6.61 18.60 -8.16
N GLY A 73 7.44 18.19 -9.13
CA GLY A 73 8.08 16.86 -9.11
C GLY A 73 9.03 16.61 -7.93
N PHE A 74 9.60 17.67 -7.35
CA PHE A 74 10.48 17.58 -6.19
C PHE A 74 9.73 17.13 -4.94
N VAL A 75 8.57 17.73 -4.64
CA VAL A 75 7.76 17.32 -3.48
C VAL A 75 7.28 15.89 -3.65
N ALA A 76 6.85 15.51 -4.85
CA ALA A 76 6.47 14.13 -5.15
C ALA A 76 7.62 13.13 -4.88
N ALA A 77 8.85 13.47 -5.29
CA ALA A 77 10.03 12.66 -5.07
C ALA A 77 10.38 12.53 -3.57
N VAL A 78 10.36 13.63 -2.82
CA VAL A 78 10.64 13.64 -1.38
C VAL A 78 9.60 12.83 -0.63
N THR A 79 8.30 13.07 -0.86
CA THR A 79 7.21 12.35 -0.19
C THR A 79 7.28 10.85 -0.50
N SER A 80 7.54 10.46 -1.75
CA SER A 80 7.69 9.05 -2.13
C SER A 80 8.89 8.39 -1.44
N THR A 81 10.01 9.10 -1.35
CA THR A 81 11.22 8.61 -0.66
C THR A 81 10.96 8.39 0.83
N LEU A 82 10.25 9.31 1.49
CA LEU A 82 9.87 9.16 2.89
C LEU A 82 8.98 7.91 3.12
N VAL A 83 8.04 7.64 2.21
CA VAL A 83 7.20 6.43 2.28
C VAL A 83 8.03 5.16 2.08
N MET A 84 9.02 5.17 1.18
CA MET A 84 9.95 4.04 1.00
C MET A 84 10.76 3.78 2.26
N VAL A 85 11.31 4.82 2.89
CA VAL A 85 12.04 4.71 4.17
C VAL A 85 11.13 4.14 5.25
N TRP A 86 9.89 4.62 5.34
CA TRP A 86 8.93 4.12 6.32
C TRP A 86 8.59 2.63 6.10
N ALA A 87 8.44 2.19 4.85
CA ALA A 87 8.26 0.78 4.54
C ALA A 87 9.44 -0.08 5.02
N VAL A 88 10.68 0.40 4.84
CA VAL A 88 11.88 -0.29 5.34
C VAL A 88 11.85 -0.39 6.87
N VAL A 89 11.48 0.68 7.57
CA VAL A 89 11.35 0.68 9.03
C VAL A 89 10.28 -0.31 9.51
N ILE A 90 9.14 -0.38 8.82
CA ILE A 90 8.06 -1.35 9.14
C ILE A 90 8.57 -2.79 8.99
N VAL A 91 9.21 -3.10 7.87
CA VAL A 91 9.76 -4.46 7.60
C VAL A 91 10.80 -4.84 8.65
N TRP A 92 11.67 -3.89 9.01
CA TRP A 92 12.69 -4.10 10.03
C TRP A 92 12.08 -4.33 11.42
N ARG A 93 11.04 -3.57 11.79
CA ARG A 93 10.44 -3.62 13.13
C ARG A 93 9.50 -4.80 13.37
N TYR A 94 8.79 -5.27 12.34
CA TYR A 94 7.68 -6.21 12.51
C TYR A 94 7.87 -7.58 11.82
N ARG A 95 8.97 -7.78 11.06
CA ARG A 95 9.21 -8.93 10.16
C ARG A 95 8.11 -9.07 9.08
N ALA A 96 8.48 -9.50 7.88
CA ALA A 96 7.56 -9.60 6.74
C ALA A 96 6.34 -10.51 6.97
N ALA A 97 6.44 -11.48 7.90
CA ALA A 97 5.36 -12.42 8.23
C ALA A 97 4.25 -11.82 9.10
N THR A 98 4.56 -10.74 9.83
CA THR A 98 3.65 -10.06 10.74
C THR A 98 3.77 -8.57 10.46
N LEU A 99 3.19 -8.08 9.36
CA LEU A 99 3.13 -6.63 9.08
C LEU A 99 2.19 -5.89 10.07
N ALA A 100 2.13 -6.30 11.34
CA ALA A 100 1.33 -5.74 12.42
C ALA A 100 1.85 -6.24 13.78
N ALA A 101 1.62 -5.47 14.84
CA ALA A 101 1.88 -5.92 16.22
C ALA A 101 0.85 -6.97 16.70
N ALA A 102 -0.35 -6.98 16.12
CA ALA A 102 -1.45 -7.86 16.50
C ALA A 102 -1.64 -9.02 15.50
N PRO A 103 -2.10 -10.20 15.94
CA PRO A 103 -2.40 -11.33 15.07
C PRO A 103 -3.47 -10.96 14.02
N LYS A 104 -3.35 -11.55 12.82
CA LYS A 104 -4.38 -11.49 11.78
C LYS A 104 -5.74 -11.87 12.38
N HIS A 105 -6.78 -11.07 12.16
CA HIS A 105 -8.15 -11.49 12.45
C HIS A 105 -8.45 -12.74 11.63
N VAL A 106 -8.45 -13.89 12.30
CA VAL A 106 -8.98 -15.13 11.78
C VAL A 106 -10.42 -15.15 12.27
N THR A 107 -11.39 -14.99 11.38
CA THR A 107 -12.79 -15.29 11.71
C THR A 107 -12.82 -16.74 12.19
N PRO A 108 -13.23 -17.04 13.44
CA PRO A 108 -13.29 -18.41 13.90
C PRO A 108 -14.28 -19.19 13.02
N THR A 109 -13.78 -20.09 12.20
CA THR A 109 -14.60 -21.06 11.42
C THR A 109 -15.28 -22.11 12.31
N GLY A 110 -15.36 -21.88 13.63
CA GLY A 110 -15.90 -22.82 14.61
C GLY A 110 -17.34 -22.58 15.03
N VAL A 111 -17.96 -21.43 14.70
CA VAL A 111 -19.34 -21.14 15.13
C VAL A 111 -20.38 -21.84 14.25
N LEU A 112 -20.11 -22.05 12.96
CA LEU A 112 -21.07 -22.72 12.07
C LEU A 112 -21.16 -24.24 12.31
N ALA A 113 -20.09 -24.89 12.80
CA ALA A 113 -20.10 -26.33 13.05
C ALA A 113 -20.85 -26.72 14.35
N ALA A 114 -21.01 -25.79 15.29
CA ALA A 114 -21.67 -26.05 16.57
C ALA A 114 -23.21 -25.90 16.49
N ASP A 115 -23.70 -25.15 15.50
CA ASP A 115 -25.13 -24.95 15.27
C ASP A 115 -25.72 -26.14 14.49
N ASP A 116 -24.98 -26.70 13.51
CA ASP A 116 -25.42 -27.86 12.72
C ASP A 116 -25.52 -29.17 13.54
N ALA A 117 -24.80 -29.26 14.66
CA ALA A 117 -24.82 -30.41 15.57
C ALA A 117 -25.96 -30.38 16.59
N GLN A 118 -26.72 -29.28 16.69
CA GLN A 118 -27.88 -29.15 17.58
C GLN A 118 -29.21 -29.45 16.89
N PHE A 119 -29.20 -29.65 15.57
CA PHE A 119 -30.39 -29.93 14.75
C PHE A 119 -30.37 -31.32 14.07
N ALA A 120 -29.48 -32.23 14.50
CA ALA A 120 -29.40 -33.63 14.04
C ALA A 120 -29.64 -34.59 15.21
#